data_AF-A0A969TV63-F1
#
_entry.id   AF-A0A969TV63-F1
#
_cell.length_a   1.000
_cell.length_b   1.000
_cell.length_c   1.000
_cell.angle_alpha   90.00
_cell.angle_beta   90.00
_cell.angle_gamma   90.00
#
_symmetry.space_group_name_H-M   'P 1'
#
loop_
_entity.id
_entity.type
_entity.pdbx_description
1 polymer ?
#
loop_
_entity_poly.entity_id
_entity_poly.type
_entity_poly.pdbx_seq_one_letter_code
_entity_poly.pdbx_strand_id
1 'polypeptide(L)'
;MTFTYKLRKPAAPAEANPVVFLLHGMGSNEQDMLALGEELSDRFYVFSLRGHLPHPPGYAYFTVEEFGKPHHDVFADAMERLTEFIEDSLNKHPIDPEHV
;
A
#
# COMPACT_ATOMS: atom_id res chain seq x y z
N MET A 1 5.59 -11.88 -5.46
CA MET A 1 6.57 -10.81 -5.81
C MET A 1 6.13 -9.56 -5.05
N THR A 2 6.96 -8.95 -4.22
CA THR A 2 6.47 -7.96 -3.23
C THR A 2 6.69 -6.50 -3.65
N PHE A 3 5.76 -5.63 -3.26
CA PHE A 3 5.94 -4.18 -3.35
C PHE A 3 7.11 -3.70 -2.49
N THR A 4 7.72 -2.57 -2.87
CA THR A 4 8.55 -1.78 -1.95
C THR A 4 7.63 -0.97 -1.06
N TYR A 5 7.89 -0.92 0.26
CA TYR A 5 7.02 -0.21 1.20
C TYR A 5 7.78 0.38 2.39
N LYS A 6 7.12 1.30 3.10
CA LYS A 6 7.45 1.72 4.46
C LYS A 6 6.38 1.21 5.41
N LEU A 7 6.83 0.70 6.55
CA LEU A 7 5.96 0.22 7.62
C LEU A 7 6.11 1.11 8.84
N ARG A 8 4.98 1.58 9.36
CA ARG A 8 4.87 2.13 10.71
C ARG A 8 4.01 1.20 11.55
N LYS A 9 4.49 0.89 12.74
CA LYS A 9 3.76 0.07 13.71
C LYS A 9 2.94 1.00 14.63
N PRO A 10 1.82 0.52 15.18
CA PRO A 10 1.06 1.29 16.16
C PRO A 10 1.94 1.67 17.35
N ALA A 11 1.83 2.91 17.82
CA ALA A 11 2.56 3.41 18.99
C ALA A 11 2.11 2.73 20.29
N ALA A 12 0.83 2.32 20.36
CA ALA A 12 0.27 1.52 21.44
C ALA A 12 -0.23 0.16 20.91
N PRO A 13 0.66 -0.84 20.73
CA PRO A 13 0.29 -2.14 20.18
C PRO A 13 -0.70 -2.90 21.08
N ALA A 14 -1.76 -3.41 20.48
CA ALA A 14 -2.68 -4.40 21.05
C ALA A 14 -2.39 -5.81 20.49
N GLU A 15 -3.10 -6.82 21.00
CA GLU A 15 -3.04 -8.20 20.48
C GLU A 15 -3.50 -8.30 19.02
N ALA A 16 -4.46 -7.47 18.63
CA ALA A 16 -4.92 -7.28 17.25
C ALA A 16 -5.12 -5.78 16.99
N ASN A 17 -4.52 -5.27 15.93
CA ASN A 17 -4.52 -3.84 15.60
C ASN A 17 -5.12 -3.62 14.21
N PRO A 18 -5.88 -2.55 13.97
CA PRO A 18 -6.33 -2.22 12.62
C PRO A 18 -5.13 -1.83 11.73
N VAL A 19 -5.33 -1.87 10.42
CA VAL A 19 -4.31 -1.52 9.43
C VAL A 19 -4.82 -0.48 8.44
N VAL A 20 -3.91 0.29 7.86
CA VAL A 20 -4.16 1.18 6.72
C VAL A 20 -3.07 0.94 5.68
N PHE A 21 -3.50 0.72 4.43
CA PHE A 21 -2.62 0.65 3.27
C PHE A 21 -2.72 1.96 2.47
N LEU A 22 -1.62 2.70 2.39
CA LEU A 22 -1.52 3.96 1.66
C LEU A 22 -0.94 3.69 0.26
N LEU A 23 -1.72 4.01 -0.77
CA LEU A 23 -1.35 3.88 -2.18
C LEU A 23 -1.20 5.27 -2.83
N HIS A 24 0.02 5.64 -3.25
CA HIS A 24 0.27 6.95 -3.87
C HIS A 24 -0.31 7.06 -5.29
N GLY A 25 -0.49 8.28 -5.79
CA GLY A 25 -0.86 8.55 -7.18
C GLY A 25 0.28 8.30 -8.18
N MET A 26 -0.03 8.22 -9.49
CA MET A 26 0.99 8.02 -10.54
C MET A 26 2.09 9.10 -10.50
N GLY A 27 3.34 8.67 -10.65
CA GLY A 27 4.51 9.56 -10.66
C GLY A 27 5.10 9.86 -9.28
N SER A 28 4.60 9.23 -8.22
CA SER A 28 5.07 9.41 -6.85
C SER A 28 5.74 8.14 -6.28
N ASN A 29 5.91 8.03 -4.96
CA ASN A 29 6.52 6.89 -4.28
C ASN A 29 6.00 6.72 -2.84
N GLU A 30 6.49 5.73 -2.10
CA GLU A 30 6.08 5.37 -0.74
C GLU A 30 6.38 6.43 0.33
N GLN A 31 7.17 7.44 0.03
CA GLN A 31 7.51 8.51 0.98
C GLN A 31 6.43 9.59 1.04
N ASP A 32 5.60 9.69 0.01
CA ASP A 32 4.74 10.85 -0.26
C ASP A 32 3.65 11.04 0.81
N MET A 33 3.17 9.94 1.38
CA MET A 33 2.10 9.94 2.39
C MET A 33 2.60 9.60 3.80
N LEU A 34 3.90 9.73 4.06
CA LEU A 34 4.43 9.41 5.39
C LEU A 34 3.90 10.30 6.51
N ALA A 35 3.64 11.58 6.23
CA ALA A 35 3.04 12.50 7.21
C ALA A 35 1.63 12.06 7.61
N LEU A 36 0.81 11.66 6.63
CA LEU A 36 -0.51 11.07 6.91
C LEU A 36 -0.38 9.78 7.72
N GLY A 37 0.61 8.95 7.40
CA GLY A 37 0.88 7.74 8.16
C GLY A 37 1.32 7.99 9.60
N GLU A 38 1.96 9.11 9.91
CA GLU A 38 2.33 9.47 11.29
C GLU A 38 1.09 9.75 12.14
N GLU A 39 0.16 10.55 11.62
CA GLU A 39 -1.10 10.88 12.32
C GLU A 39 -1.97 9.64 12.59
N LEU A 40 -1.88 8.62 11.74
CA LEU A 40 -2.62 7.36 11.88
C LEU A 40 -1.90 6.33 12.76
N SER A 41 -0.59 6.48 12.97
CA SER A 41 0.23 5.44 13.63
C SER A 41 0.04 5.30 15.14
N ASP A 42 -0.86 6.05 15.77
CA ASP A 42 -1.20 5.84 17.19
C ASP A 42 -1.83 4.46 17.41
N ARG A 43 -2.73 4.04 16.50
CA ARG A 43 -3.54 2.82 16.63
C ARG A 43 -3.39 1.85 15.47
N PHE A 44 -2.91 2.31 14.32
CA PHE A 44 -2.90 1.51 13.10
C PHE A 44 -1.50 1.02 12.77
N TYR A 45 -1.41 -0.20 12.22
CA TYR A 45 -0.33 -0.50 11.29
C TYR A 45 -0.52 0.35 10.03
N VAL A 46 0.53 1.01 9.56
CA VAL A 46 0.46 1.80 8.33
C VAL A 46 1.52 1.30 7.35
N PHE A 47 1.05 0.79 6.22
CA PHE A 47 1.90 0.40 5.10
C PHE A 47 1.77 1.46 4.01
N SER A 48 2.84 2.19 3.73
CA SER A 48 2.91 3.07 2.57
C SER A 48 3.63 2.33 1.45
N LEU A 49 2.93 2.05 0.34
CA LEU A 49 3.45 1.23 -0.74
C LEU A 49 4.00 2.10 -1.87
N ARG A 50 5.00 1.59 -2.59
CA ARG A 50 5.49 2.09 -3.88
C ARG A 50 4.97 1.18 -4.99
N GLY A 51 4.37 1.75 -6.02
CA GLY A 51 3.98 1.02 -7.23
C GLY A 51 5.16 0.25 -7.86
N HIS A 52 4.87 -0.92 -8.44
CA HIS A 52 5.92 -1.81 -8.97
C HIS A 52 6.44 -1.39 -10.35
N LEU A 53 5.76 -0.45 -11.02
CA LEU A 53 6.14 0.04 -12.34
C LEU A 53 6.91 1.35 -12.23
N PRO A 54 8.07 1.49 -12.89
CA PRO A 54 8.71 2.79 -13.08
C PRO A 54 7.81 3.73 -13.90
N HIS A 55 7.60 4.95 -13.41
CA HIS A 55 6.80 5.98 -14.08
C HIS A 55 7.36 7.38 -13.73
N PRO A 56 8.32 7.91 -14.50
CA PRO A 56 8.98 9.18 -14.17
C PRO A 56 7.96 10.31 -13.90
N PRO A 57 8.13 11.08 -12.81
CA PRO A 57 9.32 11.15 -11.94
C PRO A 57 9.37 10.10 -10.81
N GLY A 58 8.45 9.14 -10.74
CA GLY A 58 8.38 8.13 -9.68
C GLY A 58 7.90 6.78 -10.19
N TYR A 59 6.77 6.32 -9.63
CA TYR A 59 6.24 4.98 -9.83
C TYR A 59 4.73 4.98 -10.07
N ALA A 60 4.22 3.87 -10.56
CA ALA A 60 2.80 3.61 -10.75
C ALA A 60 2.45 2.16 -10.39
N TYR A 61 1.18 1.94 -10.07
CA TYR A 61 0.63 0.59 -9.86
C TYR A 61 0.16 0.00 -11.19
N PHE A 62 -0.41 0.84 -12.05
CA PHE A 62 -0.87 0.49 -13.38
C PHE A 62 -0.68 1.69 -14.30
N THR A 63 -0.74 1.46 -15.61
CA THR A 63 -0.71 2.51 -16.64
C THR A 63 -2.07 2.68 -17.28
N VAL A 64 -2.32 3.84 -17.89
CA VAL A 64 -3.58 4.16 -18.57
C VAL A 64 -3.37 4.33 -20.08
N GLU A 65 -4.34 3.87 -20.87
CA GLU A 65 -4.42 4.15 -22.31
C GLU A 65 -4.85 5.61 -22.52
N GLU A 66 -5.89 6.01 -21.78
CA GLU A 66 -6.45 7.35 -21.74
C GLU A 66 -7.06 7.60 -20.34
N PHE A 67 -7.41 8.85 -20.04
CA PHE A 67 -7.99 9.18 -18.74
C PHE A 67 -9.25 8.35 -18.46
N GLY A 68 -9.25 7.59 -17.35
CA GLY A 68 -10.34 6.70 -16.98
C GLY A 68 -10.30 5.30 -17.62
N LYS A 69 -9.29 5.00 -18.45
CA LYS A 69 -9.13 3.70 -19.12
C LYS A 69 -7.76 3.08 -18.82
N PRO A 70 -7.66 2.17 -17.82
CA PRO A 70 -6.40 1.49 -17.53
C PRO A 70 -6.05 0.46 -18.60
N HIS A 71 -4.76 0.19 -18.79
CA HIS A 71 -4.31 -1.02 -19.49
C HIS A 71 -4.74 -2.23 -18.65
N HIS A 72 -5.69 -3.00 -19.14
CA HIS A 72 -6.40 -4.02 -18.36
C HIS A 72 -5.46 -5.05 -17.72
N ASP A 73 -4.51 -5.60 -18.48
CA ASP A 73 -3.61 -6.65 -17.98
C ASP A 73 -2.66 -6.13 -16.91
N VAL A 74 -2.19 -4.89 -17.05
CA VAL A 74 -1.32 -4.23 -16.07
C VAL A 74 -2.09 -3.93 -14.78
N PHE A 75 -3.35 -3.50 -14.92
CA PHE A 75 -4.23 -3.28 -13.78
C PHE A 75 -4.55 -4.59 -13.05
N ALA A 76 -4.84 -5.66 -13.78
CA ALA A 76 -5.11 -6.98 -13.20
C ALA A 76 -3.90 -7.51 -12.40
N ASP A 77 -2.69 -7.43 -12.97
CA ASP A 77 -1.44 -7.79 -12.26
C ASP A 77 -1.21 -6.95 -11.01
N ALA A 78 -1.52 -5.64 -11.05
CA ALA A 78 -1.44 -4.78 -9.87
C ALA A 78 -2.41 -5.22 -8.75
N MET A 79 -3.63 -5.61 -9.11
CA MET A 79 -4.65 -6.10 -8.17
C MET A 79 -4.26 -7.44 -7.54
N GLU A 80 -3.73 -8.37 -8.32
CA GLU A 80 -3.24 -9.65 -7.82
C GLU A 80 -2.10 -9.43 -6.81
N ARG A 81 -1.10 -8.62 -7.17
CA ARG A 81 0.02 -8.29 -6.28
C ARG A 81 -0.41 -7.59 -5.00
N LEU A 82 -1.40 -6.69 -5.08
CA LEU A 82 -1.91 -5.97 -3.92
C LEU A 82 -2.67 -6.92 -2.99
N THR A 83 -3.46 -7.83 -3.56
CA THR A 83 -4.18 -8.85 -2.79
C THR A 83 -3.19 -9.76 -2.06
N GLU A 84 -2.18 -10.30 -2.77
CA GLU A 84 -1.10 -11.09 -2.16
C GLU A 84 -0.39 -10.32 -1.04
N PHE A 85 -0.08 -9.03 -1.26
CA PHE A 85 0.60 -8.21 -0.27
C PHE A 85 -0.23 -7.98 1.00
N ILE A 86 -1.54 -7.74 0.86
CA ILE A 86 -2.45 -7.55 1.99
C ILE A 86 -2.50 -8.85 2.80
N GLU A 87 -2.78 -9.99 2.16
CA GLU A 87 -2.83 -11.29 2.83
C GLU A 87 -1.51 -11.61 3.55
N ASP A 88 -0.37 -11.39 2.88
CA ASP A 88 0.95 -11.55 3.47
C ASP A 88 1.17 -10.65 4.70
N SER A 89 0.66 -9.43 4.66
CA SER A 89 0.82 -8.46 5.75
C SER A 89 -0.01 -8.88 6.97
N LEU A 90 -1.24 -9.34 6.75
CA LEU A 90 -2.11 -9.87 7.81
C LEU A 90 -1.51 -11.11 8.47
N ASN A 91 -0.86 -11.98 7.69
CA ASN A 91 -0.22 -13.19 8.22
C ASN A 91 1.09 -12.93 8.98
N LYS A 92 1.80 -11.84 8.67
CA LYS A 92 3.14 -11.53 9.24
C LYS A 92 3.09 -10.62 10.47
N HIS A 93 1.95 -9.99 10.74
CA HIS A 93 1.81 -8.98 11.79
C HIS A 93 0.54 -9.21 12.62
N PRO A 94 0.49 -8.79 13.89
CA PRO A 94 -0.70 -8.88 14.75
C PRO A 94 -1.74 -7.82 14.33
N ILE A 95 -2.32 -8.04 13.16
CA ILE A 95 -3.34 -7.19 12.53
C ILE A 95 -4.70 -7.87 12.67
N ASP A 96 -5.73 -7.07 12.92
CA ASP A 96 -7.12 -7.51 12.89
C ASP A 96 -7.60 -7.65 11.44
N PRO A 97 -7.88 -8.87 10.93
CA PRO A 97 -8.31 -9.07 9.55
C PRO A 97 -9.70 -8.49 9.26
N GLU A 98 -10.51 -8.20 10.29
CA GLU A 98 -11.82 -7.58 10.12
C GLU A 98 -11.74 -6.04 10.01
N HIS A 99 -10.54 -5.45 10.19
CA HIS A 99 -10.32 -4.00 10.16
C HIS A 99 -9.11 -3.63 9.27
N VAL A 100 -9.30 -3.86 7.97
CA VAL A 100 -8.36 -3.57 6.86
C VAL A 100 -8.78 -2.35 6.05
#